data_AF-A0A0C9U8U2-F1
#
_entry.id   AF-A0A0C9U8U2-F1
#
_cell.length_a   1.000
_cell.length_b   1.000
_cell.length_c   1.000
_cell.angle_alpha   90.00
_cell.angle_beta   90.00
_cell.angle_gamma   90.00
#
_symmetry.space_group_name_H-M   'P 1'
#
loop_
_entity.id
_entity.type
_entity.pdbx_description
1 polymer ?
#
loop_
_entity_poly.entity_id
_entity_poly.type
_entity_poly.pdbx_seq_one_letter_code
_entity_poly.pdbx_strand_id
1 'polypeptide(L)'
;MPPSQHKPSPRHGVVQPDIVTYRYEGNMMYVPVAQNYPQALAFAREAFPSLKRLQDSAITLSLNVINGSHRQSVGITAAAWPKIILHLSRYEVVDIHTAVVIPSITVTGASECEAAPPYREPDNHTYDEKASSHPTYRDSRSRSPTPGPAGGKLSPRRLLQKLQDSLGS
;
A
#
# COMPACT_ATOMS: atom_id res chain seq x y z
N MET A 1 -2.34 -13.26 -66.97
CA MET A 1 -3.00 -12.89 -65.70
C MET A 1 -1.92 -12.48 -64.70
N PRO A 2 -1.94 -11.26 -64.14
CA PRO A 2 -0.97 -10.86 -63.13
C PRO A 2 -1.34 -11.43 -61.74
N PRO A 3 -0.36 -11.71 -60.88
CA PRO A 3 -0.61 -12.23 -59.54
C PRO A 3 -1.20 -11.15 -58.62
N SER A 4 -2.30 -11.50 -57.95
CA SER A 4 -2.95 -10.68 -56.92
C SER A 4 -1.99 -10.42 -55.76
N GLN A 5 -1.51 -9.18 -55.65
CA GLN A 5 -0.74 -8.74 -54.48
C GLN A 5 -1.70 -8.58 -53.30
N HIS A 6 -1.74 -9.58 -52.42
CA HIS A 6 -2.36 -9.41 -51.10
C HIS A 6 -1.46 -8.50 -50.26
N LYS A 7 -1.89 -7.25 -50.12
CA LYS A 7 -1.30 -6.28 -49.19
C LYS A 7 -1.48 -6.83 -47.76
N PRO A 8 -0.41 -7.07 -46.99
CA PRO A 8 -0.57 -7.54 -45.62
C PRO A 8 -1.33 -6.48 -44.82
N SER A 9 -2.48 -6.89 -44.27
CA SER A 9 -3.28 -6.05 -43.39
C SER A 9 -2.41 -5.55 -42.24
N PRO A 10 -2.56 -4.28 -41.79
CA PRO A 10 -1.80 -3.76 -40.67
C PRO A 10 -2.12 -4.66 -39.47
N ARG A 11 -1.15 -5.48 -39.07
CA ARG A 11 -1.29 -6.28 -37.85
C ARG A 11 -1.54 -5.28 -36.73
N HIS A 12 -2.65 -5.45 -36.03
CA HIS A 12 -2.98 -4.71 -34.82
C HIS A 12 -1.69 -4.51 -34.02
N GLY A 13 -1.27 -3.26 -33.85
CA GLY A 13 -0.11 -2.95 -33.01
C GLY A 13 -0.33 -3.60 -31.65
N VAL A 14 0.70 -4.24 -31.10
CA VAL A 14 0.65 -4.78 -29.74
C VAL A 14 0.45 -3.60 -28.81
N VAL A 15 -0.80 -3.33 -28.44
CA VAL A 15 -1.14 -2.31 -27.45
C VAL A 15 -0.68 -2.88 -26.12
N GLN A 16 0.45 -2.37 -25.61
CA GLN A 16 0.87 -2.71 -24.26
C GLN A 16 -0.19 -2.24 -23.27
N PRO A 17 -0.48 -3.03 -22.23
CA PRO A 17 -1.45 -2.62 -21.23
C PRO A 17 -0.92 -1.37 -20.50
N ASP A 18 -1.79 -0.37 -20.35
CA ASP A 18 -1.55 0.85 -19.57
C ASP A 18 -2.10 0.74 -18.15
N ILE A 19 -3.06 -0.15 -17.93
CA ILE A 19 -3.81 -0.32 -16.67
C ILE A 19 -4.12 -1.79 -16.39
N VAL A 20 -4.02 -2.18 -15.11
CA VAL A 20 -4.37 -3.50 -14.58
C VAL A 20 -5.27 -3.32 -13.36
N THR A 21 -5.84 -4.44 -12.89
CA THR A 21 -6.69 -4.46 -11.70
C THR A 21 -6.02 -5.27 -10.62
N TYR A 22 -5.80 -4.69 -9.45
CA TYR A 22 -5.34 -5.43 -8.29
C TYR A 22 -6.51 -5.92 -7.47
N ARG A 23 -6.44 -7.18 -7.00
CA ARG A 23 -7.44 -7.77 -6.13
C ARG A 23 -6.82 -8.22 -4.80
N TYR A 24 -7.39 -7.76 -3.69
CA TYR A 24 -6.95 -8.12 -2.35
C TYR A 24 -8.16 -8.20 -1.41
N GLU A 25 -8.32 -9.31 -0.68
CA GLU A 25 -9.43 -9.54 0.27
C GLU A 25 -10.83 -9.23 -0.33
N GLY A 26 -11.05 -9.61 -1.59
CA GLY A 26 -12.31 -9.39 -2.30
C GLY A 26 -12.50 -7.97 -2.86
N ASN A 27 -11.64 -7.02 -2.51
CA ASN A 27 -11.66 -5.66 -3.05
C ASN A 27 -10.82 -5.56 -4.32
N MET A 28 -11.24 -4.72 -5.27
CA MET A 28 -10.57 -4.53 -6.56
C MET A 28 -10.28 -3.06 -6.83
N MET A 29 -9.07 -2.76 -7.29
CA MET A 29 -8.61 -1.39 -7.58
C MET A 29 -7.90 -1.35 -8.93
N TYR A 30 -8.26 -0.39 -9.78
CA TYR A 30 -7.51 -0.14 -11.02
C TYR A 30 -6.23 0.62 -10.72
N VAL A 31 -5.12 0.16 -11.27
CA VAL A 31 -3.79 0.76 -11.07
C VAL A 31 -3.05 0.82 -12.41
N PRO A 32 -2.19 1.84 -12.61
CA PRO A 32 -1.33 1.86 -13.78
C PRO A 32 -0.38 0.67 -13.77
N VAL A 33 0.01 0.23 -14.95
CA VAL A 33 1.00 -0.85 -15.08
C VAL A 33 2.35 -0.41 -14.50
N ALA A 34 2.85 -1.16 -13.52
CA ALA A 34 4.17 -0.95 -12.94
C ALA A 34 5.29 -1.46 -13.87
N GLN A 35 6.36 -0.68 -14.00
CA GLN A 35 7.52 -1.02 -14.84
C GLN A 35 8.38 -2.12 -14.24
N ASN A 36 8.34 -2.26 -12.91
CA ASN A 36 9.12 -3.25 -12.16
C ASN A 36 8.35 -3.73 -10.93
N TYR A 37 8.79 -4.85 -10.37
CA TYR A 37 8.11 -5.50 -9.25
C TYR A 37 8.06 -4.65 -7.97
N PRO A 38 9.14 -3.96 -7.53
CA PRO A 38 9.06 -3.05 -6.39
C PRO A 38 8.02 -1.94 -6.57
N GLN A 39 7.92 -1.37 -7.77
CA GLN A 39 6.88 -0.38 -8.09
C GLN A 39 5.48 -1.01 -8.03
N ALA A 40 5.33 -2.26 -8.46
CA ALA A 40 4.07 -2.99 -8.37
C ALA A 40 3.62 -3.16 -6.90
N LEU A 41 4.55 -3.47 -6.00
CA LEU A 41 4.30 -3.53 -4.56
C LEU A 41 3.96 -2.16 -3.96
N ALA A 42 4.62 -1.09 -4.44
CA ALA A 42 4.31 0.28 -4.00
C ALA A 42 2.86 0.65 -4.38
N PHE A 43 2.43 0.38 -5.61
CA PHE A 43 1.05 0.60 -6.05
C PHE A 43 0.06 -0.25 -5.26
N ALA A 44 0.41 -1.50 -4.92
CA ALA A 44 -0.44 -2.34 -4.09
C ALA A 44 -0.65 -1.74 -2.70
N ARG A 45 0.41 -1.21 -2.07
CA ARG A 45 0.32 -0.55 -0.75
C ARG A 45 -0.43 0.78 -0.77
N GLU A 46 -0.36 1.50 -1.88
CA GLU A 46 -1.12 2.72 -2.08
C GLU A 46 -2.62 2.41 -2.21
N ALA A 47 -2.96 1.40 -3.02
CA ALA A 47 -4.32 0.95 -3.24
C ALA A 47 -4.95 0.27 -2.00
N PHE A 48 -4.15 -0.45 -1.21
CA PHE A 48 -4.61 -1.20 -0.04
C PHE A 48 -3.78 -0.84 1.21
N PRO A 49 -4.27 0.10 2.05
CA PRO A 49 -3.53 0.59 3.20
C PRO A 49 -3.12 -0.48 4.24
N SER A 50 -3.86 -1.60 4.33
CA SER A 50 -3.52 -2.73 5.19
C SER A 50 -2.16 -3.37 4.85
N LEU A 51 -1.74 -3.30 3.58
CA LEU A 51 -0.46 -3.83 3.11
C LEU A 51 0.74 -2.96 3.49
N LYS A 52 0.54 -1.70 3.91
CA LYS A 52 1.64 -0.77 4.25
C LYS A 52 2.52 -1.25 5.39
N ARG A 53 1.98 -2.07 6.29
CA ARG A 53 2.70 -2.61 7.46
C ARG A 53 3.48 -3.89 7.15
N LEU A 54 3.25 -4.48 5.98
CA LEU A 54 3.89 -5.73 5.59
C LEU A 54 5.22 -5.48 4.88
N GLN A 55 6.18 -6.36 5.14
CA GLN A 55 7.44 -6.43 4.40
C GLN A 55 7.20 -6.92 2.97
N ASP A 56 8.08 -6.55 2.03
CA ASP A 56 7.98 -6.97 0.63
C ASP A 56 7.91 -8.50 0.48
N SER A 57 8.67 -9.23 1.29
CA SER A 57 8.71 -10.69 1.30
C SER A 57 7.39 -11.35 1.73
N ALA A 58 6.52 -10.60 2.41
CA ALA A 58 5.22 -11.10 2.85
C ALA A 58 4.12 -10.91 1.80
N ILE A 59 4.39 -10.20 0.70
CA ILE A 59 3.41 -9.88 -0.35
C ILE A 59 3.78 -10.64 -1.63
N THR A 60 2.86 -11.46 -2.13
CA THR A 60 2.99 -12.17 -3.40
C THR A 60 1.95 -11.66 -4.38
N LEU A 61 2.38 -11.30 -5.60
CA LEU A 61 1.49 -11.02 -6.72
C LEU A 61 1.28 -12.30 -7.52
N SER A 62 0.08 -12.56 -8.01
CA SER A 62 -0.23 -13.76 -8.80
C SER A 62 -1.26 -13.48 -9.89
N LEU A 63 -1.35 -14.40 -10.84
CA LEU A 63 -2.36 -14.42 -11.90
C LEU A 63 -3.16 -15.72 -11.82
N ASN A 64 -4.43 -15.66 -12.19
CA ASN A 64 -5.21 -16.87 -12.40
C ASN A 64 -5.00 -17.37 -13.82
N VAL A 65 -4.45 -18.57 -13.95
CA VAL A 65 -4.30 -19.28 -15.21
C VAL A 65 -5.32 -20.40 -15.30
N ILE A 66 -5.77 -20.69 -16.52
CA ILE A 66 -6.62 -21.84 -16.81
C ILE A 66 -5.71 -22.94 -17.38
N ASN A 67 -5.62 -24.06 -16.67
CA ASN A 67 -4.94 -25.27 -17.13
C ASN A 67 -5.97 -26.38 -17.31
N GLY A 68 -6.43 -26.58 -18.55
CA GLY A 68 -7.56 -27.46 -18.86
C GLY A 68 -8.86 -26.95 -18.23
N SER A 69 -9.46 -27.75 -17.35
CA SER A 69 -10.66 -27.40 -16.58
C SER A 69 -10.38 -26.70 -15.25
N HIS A 70 -9.11 -26.56 -14.85
CA HIS A 70 -8.74 -26.06 -13.52
C HIS A 70 -8.24 -24.63 -13.59
N ARG A 71 -8.75 -23.79 -12.69
CA ARG A 71 -8.17 -22.47 -12.42
C ARG A 71 -7.12 -22.61 -11.33
N GLN A 72 -5.93 -22.08 -11.60
CA GLN A 72 -4.81 -22.09 -10.68
C GLN A 72 -4.24 -20.69 -10.53
N SER A 73 -3.90 -20.29 -9.31
CA SER A 73 -3.15 -19.07 -9.05
C SER A 73 -1.65 -19.33 -9.20
N VAL A 74 -0.97 -18.51 -10.01
CA VAL A 74 0.46 -18.61 -10.30
C VAL A 74 1.15 -17.34 -9.82
N GLY A 75 2.05 -17.49 -8.86
CA GLY A 75 2.85 -16.39 -8.31
C GLY A 75 3.81 -15.80 -9.35
N ILE A 76 3.92 -14.47 -9.34
CA ILE A 76 4.85 -13.71 -10.18
C ILE A 76 6.05 -13.34 -9.33
N THR A 77 7.24 -13.74 -9.78
CA THR A 77 8.50 -13.31 -9.16
C THR A 77 8.96 -11.97 -9.71
N ALA A 78 9.83 -11.28 -8.97
CA ALA A 78 10.38 -10.00 -9.41
C ALA A 78 11.10 -10.08 -10.78
N ALA A 79 11.79 -11.20 -11.05
CA ALA A 79 12.49 -11.42 -12.32
C ALA A 79 11.53 -11.71 -13.49
N ALA A 80 10.34 -12.26 -13.22
CA ALA A 80 9.34 -12.58 -14.23
C ALA A 80 8.45 -11.39 -14.59
N TRP A 81 8.26 -10.45 -13.65
CA TRP A 81 7.40 -9.27 -13.82
C TRP A 81 7.56 -8.55 -15.16
N PRO A 82 8.76 -8.09 -15.59
CA PRO A 82 8.90 -7.32 -16.81
C PRO A 82 8.54 -8.10 -18.08
N LYS A 83 8.58 -9.44 -18.03
CA LYS A 83 8.17 -10.29 -19.15
C LYS A 83 6.66 -10.50 -19.16
N ILE A 84 6.07 -10.78 -17.99
CA ILE A 84 4.65 -11.08 -17.86
C ILE A 84 3.80 -9.86 -18.15
N ILE A 85 4.20 -8.69 -17.66
CA ILE A 85 3.38 -7.47 -17.73
C ILE A 85 3.07 -7.03 -19.16
N LEU A 86 3.95 -7.32 -20.11
CA LEU A 86 3.80 -7.01 -21.54
C LEU A 86 2.73 -7.87 -22.24
N HIS A 87 2.36 -8.99 -21.62
CA HIS A 87 1.40 -9.95 -22.16
C HIS A 87 0.04 -9.88 -21.46
N LEU A 88 -0.11 -9.03 -20.44
CA LEU A 88 -1.39 -8.87 -19.78
C LEU A 88 -2.37 -8.13 -20.67
N SER A 89 -3.63 -8.51 -20.59
CA SER A 89 -4.71 -7.72 -21.18
C SER A 89 -4.91 -6.44 -20.37
N ARG A 90 -5.49 -5.42 -21.00
CA ARG A 90 -5.96 -4.25 -20.27
C ARG A 90 -6.99 -4.69 -19.22
N TYR A 91 -6.89 -4.13 -18.01
CA TYR A 91 -7.75 -4.49 -16.87
C TYR A 91 -7.58 -5.91 -16.31
N GLU A 92 -6.54 -6.64 -16.75
CA GLU A 92 -6.20 -7.97 -16.21
C GLU A 92 -6.14 -7.95 -14.68
N VAL A 93 -6.61 -9.03 -14.04
CA VAL A 93 -6.67 -9.12 -12.58
C VAL A 93 -5.40 -9.76 -12.04
N VAL A 94 -4.63 -8.97 -11.29
CA VAL A 94 -3.49 -9.44 -10.49
C VAL A 94 -3.97 -9.63 -9.05
N ASP A 95 -3.89 -10.86 -8.57
CA ASP A 95 -4.20 -11.20 -7.20
C ASP A 95 -3.04 -10.86 -6.27
N ILE A 96 -3.37 -10.32 -5.10
CA ILE A 96 -2.41 -10.05 -4.04
C ILE A 96 -2.68 -11.04 -2.91
N HIS A 97 -1.64 -11.78 -2.52
CA HIS A 97 -1.68 -12.68 -1.38
C HIS A 97 -0.66 -12.26 -0.33
N THR A 98 -0.99 -12.50 0.93
CA THR A 98 -0.09 -12.25 2.06
C THR A 98 0.29 -13.55 2.74
N ALA A 99 1.58 -13.73 3.06
CA ALA A 99 2.06 -14.89 3.81
C ALA A 99 1.71 -14.81 5.31
N VAL A 100 1.40 -13.60 5.79
CA VAL A 100 0.96 -13.35 7.17
C VAL A 100 -0.54 -13.18 7.17
N VAL A 101 -1.23 -13.98 7.98
CA VAL A 101 -2.62 -13.69 8.36
C VAL A 101 -2.56 -12.44 9.23
N ILE A 102 -2.92 -11.28 8.68
CA ILE A 102 -3.08 -10.07 9.50
C ILE A 102 -4.28 -10.35 10.41
N PRO A 103 -4.11 -10.43 11.74
CA PRO A 103 -5.25 -10.64 12.61
C PRO A 103 -6.17 -9.43 12.49
N SER A 104 -7.32 -9.60 11.85
CA SER A 104 -8.42 -8.65 11.95
C SER A 104 -8.92 -8.73 13.38
N ILE A 105 -8.57 -7.74 14.21
CA ILE A 105 -9.18 -7.62 15.54
C ILE A 105 -10.64 -7.20 15.28
N THR A 106 -11.51 -8.17 15.09
CA THR A 106 -12.94 -7.99 15.31
C THR A 106 -13.10 -7.78 16.80
N VAL A 107 -13.20 -6.52 17.21
CA VAL A 107 -13.71 -6.17 18.54
C VAL A 107 -15.17 -6.60 18.53
N THR A 108 -15.42 -7.86 18.86
CA THR A 108 -16.76 -8.34 19.22
C THR A 108 -17.07 -7.65 20.53
N GLY A 109 -17.61 -6.43 20.44
CA GLY A 109 -18.21 -5.73 21.56
C GLY A 109 -19.45 -6.50 22.00
N ALA A 110 -19.26 -7.63 22.66
CA ALA A 110 -20.21 -8.07 23.67
C ALA A 110 -20.13 -7.02 24.76
N SER A 111 -20.98 -6.00 24.62
CA SER A 111 -21.31 -5.08 25.70
C SER A 111 -22.11 -5.88 26.73
N GLU A 112 -21.46 -6.83 27.40
CA GLU A 112 -21.90 -7.25 28.72
C GLU A 112 -21.58 -6.09 29.65
N CYS A 113 -22.57 -5.22 29.82
CA CYS A 113 -22.64 -4.39 31.01
C CYS A 113 -22.67 -5.35 32.20
N GLU A 114 -21.50 -5.72 32.69
CA GLU A 114 -21.30 -6.27 34.02
C GLU A 114 -21.97 -5.27 34.96
N ALA A 115 -23.17 -5.63 35.41
CA ALA A 115 -23.94 -4.81 36.33
C ALA A 115 -23.05 -4.55 37.53
N ALA A 116 -22.72 -3.28 37.77
CA ALA A 116 -21.94 -2.88 38.93
C ALA A 116 -22.54 -3.55 40.17
N PRO A 117 -21.71 -4.12 41.07
CA PRO A 117 -22.21 -4.70 42.30
C PRO A 117 -23.11 -3.68 43.01
N PRO A 118 -24.24 -4.10 43.59
CA PRO A 118 -25.15 -3.19 44.26
C PRO A 118 -24.37 -2.43 45.34
N TYR A 119 -24.28 -1.11 45.19
CA TYR A 119 -23.73 -0.24 46.23
C TYR A 119 -24.59 -0.44 47.47
N ARG A 120 -24.02 -1.06 48.51
CA ARG A 120 -24.58 -0.91 49.86
C ARG A 120 -24.42 0.56 50.22
N GLU A 121 -25.54 1.25 50.45
CA GLU A 121 -25.55 2.55 51.10
C GLU A 121 -24.88 2.39 52.48
N PRO A 122 -23.75 3.06 52.73
CA PRO A 122 -23.24 3.15 54.08
C PRO A 122 -24.11 4.14 54.86
N ASP A 123 -24.59 3.70 56.01
CA ASP A 123 -25.35 4.51 56.96
C ASP A 123 -24.66 5.87 57.18
N ASN A 124 -25.48 6.92 57.14
CA ASN A 124 -25.10 8.31 57.44
C ASN A 124 -24.44 8.40 58.81
N HIS A 125 -23.12 8.31 58.84
CA HIS A 125 -22.33 8.76 59.97
C HIS A 125 -21.77 10.14 59.64
N THR A 126 -22.32 11.12 60.36
CA THR A 126 -21.77 12.46 60.55
C THR A 126 -20.30 12.34 60.96
N TYR A 127 -19.39 12.78 60.10
CA TYR A 127 -17.99 12.98 60.46
C TYR A 127 -17.65 14.46 60.33
N ASP A 128 -17.19 14.99 61.46
CA ASP A 128 -16.76 16.35 61.70
C ASP A 128 -15.77 16.87 60.65
N GLU A 129 -16.01 18.11 60.28
CA GLU A 129 -15.14 19.00 59.54
C GLU A 129 -13.79 19.13 60.23
N LYS A 130 -12.72 18.61 59.61
CA LYS A 130 -11.36 19.01 59.97
C LYS A 130 -10.54 19.29 58.72
N ALA A 131 -10.36 20.59 58.53
CA ALA A 131 -9.51 21.23 57.54
C ALA A 131 -8.16 20.51 57.36
N SER A 132 -7.82 20.24 56.10
CA SER A 132 -6.42 20.19 55.72
C SER A 132 -6.26 20.69 54.28
N SER A 133 -5.50 21.76 54.23
CA SER A 133 -5.11 22.58 53.08
C SER A 133 -4.17 21.84 52.14
N HIS A 134 -4.05 22.40 50.92
CA HIS A 134 -2.95 22.30 49.93
C HIS A 134 -3.25 21.46 48.66
N PRO A 135 -2.63 21.80 47.51
CA PRO A 135 -2.42 23.13 46.96
C PRO A 135 -2.84 23.23 45.49
N THR A 136 -3.01 24.47 45.05
CA THR A 136 -3.29 24.92 43.70
C THR A 136 -2.28 24.43 42.65
N TYR A 137 -2.73 23.72 41.61
CA TYR A 137 -1.98 23.64 40.35
C TYR A 137 -2.54 24.66 39.36
N ARG A 138 -1.96 25.85 39.41
CA ARG A 138 -1.95 26.82 38.33
C ARG A 138 -0.88 26.34 37.36
N ASP A 139 -1.19 26.22 36.07
CA ASP A 139 -0.83 27.25 35.09
C ASP A 139 -0.81 26.66 33.66
N SER A 140 -1.60 27.31 32.82
CA SER A 140 -1.42 27.63 31.42
C SER A 140 -0.09 27.23 30.75
N ARG A 141 -0.19 26.72 29.51
CA ARG A 141 0.40 27.42 28.33
C ARG A 141 -0.03 26.78 27.01
N SER A 142 -0.96 27.48 26.37
CA SER A 142 -1.07 27.62 24.93
C SER A 142 0.26 28.13 24.33
N ARG A 143 0.68 27.57 23.19
CA ARG A 143 1.42 28.25 22.11
C ARG A 143 1.68 27.30 20.93
N SER A 144 0.91 27.48 19.86
CA SER A 144 1.38 27.28 18.49
C SER A 144 2.42 28.36 18.16
N PRO A 145 3.43 28.07 17.32
CA PRO A 145 3.55 28.81 16.06
C PRO A 145 4.18 28.02 14.90
N THR A 146 3.60 28.20 13.71
CA THR A 146 4.27 28.26 12.38
C THR A 146 4.26 29.75 11.97
N PRO A 147 4.92 30.25 10.90
CA PRO A 147 5.96 29.71 10.00
C PRO A 147 7.19 30.65 9.86
N GLY A 148 8.23 30.24 9.12
CA GLY A 148 9.37 31.11 8.79
C GLY A 148 10.20 30.64 7.57
N PRO A 149 10.46 31.50 6.56
CA PRO A 149 11.07 31.14 5.28
C PRO A 149 12.56 31.48 5.21
N ALA A 150 13.36 30.64 4.55
CA ALA A 150 14.61 30.97 3.86
C ALA A 150 15.07 29.69 3.15
N GLY A 151 15.21 29.63 1.82
CA GLY A 151 16.24 30.38 1.12
C GLY A 151 17.38 29.42 0.81
N GLY A 152 17.26 28.64 -0.27
CA GLY A 152 18.25 27.64 -0.65
C GLY A 152 18.10 27.20 -2.09
N LYS A 153 18.40 28.13 -3.01
CA LYS A 153 18.62 27.85 -4.43
C LYS A 153 19.76 26.83 -4.56
N LEU A 154 19.56 25.69 -5.21
CA LEU A 154 20.59 25.05 -6.04
C LEU A 154 19.89 24.26 -7.16
N SER A 155 19.99 24.83 -8.35
CA SER A 155 19.53 24.26 -9.61
C SER A 155 20.46 23.13 -10.11
N PRO A 156 19.97 22.29 -11.03
CA PRO A 156 20.62 21.05 -11.47
C PRO A 156 21.53 21.28 -12.68
N ARG A 157 22.71 20.64 -12.72
CA ARG A 157 23.42 20.16 -13.94
C ARG A 157 24.90 19.91 -13.65
N ARG A 158 25.43 18.87 -14.33
CA ARG A 158 26.84 18.51 -14.57
C ARG A 158 27.49 17.56 -13.56
N LEU A 159 27.39 16.27 -13.85
CA LEU A 159 28.45 15.30 -13.52
C LEU A 159 28.51 14.16 -14.56
N LEU A 160 28.52 14.52 -15.84
CA LEU A 160 28.99 13.70 -16.95
C LEU A 160 30.22 14.38 -17.55
N GLN A 161 31.40 14.13 -16.99
CA GLN A 161 32.70 14.26 -17.70
C GLN A 161 33.82 13.69 -16.83
N LYS A 162 33.96 12.36 -16.77
CA LYS A 162 35.19 11.73 -16.26
C LYS A 162 35.30 10.28 -16.73
N LEU A 163 35.40 10.06 -18.05
CA LEU A 163 35.68 8.73 -18.61
C LEU A 163 36.34 8.79 -20.01
N GLN A 164 37.21 9.78 -20.30
CA GLN A 164 37.89 9.85 -21.60
C GLN A 164 39.42 10.07 -21.60
N ASP A 165 40.10 10.19 -20.45
CA ASP A 165 41.55 10.45 -20.43
C ASP A 165 42.42 9.24 -20.04
N SER A 166 42.04 8.01 -20.39
CA SER A 166 42.87 6.84 -20.04
C SER A 166 43.02 5.80 -21.16
N LEU A 167 43.11 6.24 -22.42
CA LEU A 167 43.58 5.43 -23.54
C LEU A 167 44.30 6.37 -24.52
N GLY A 168 45.56 6.69 -24.22
CA GLY A 168 46.36 7.51 -25.12
C GLY A 168 47.65 8.02 -24.50
N SER A 169 48.52 7.11 -24.08
CA SER A 169 49.97 7.32 -24.13
C SER A 169 50.72 6.00 -24.03
#